data_AF-A0A256WI25-F1
#
_entry.id   AF-A0A256WI25-F1
#
_cell.length_a   1.000
_cell.length_b   1.000
_cell.length_c   1.000
_cell.angle_alpha   90.00
_cell.angle_beta   90.00
_cell.angle_gamma   90.00
#
_symmetry.space_group_name_H-M   'P 1'
#
loop_
_entity.id
_entity.type
_entity.pdbx_description
1 polymer ?
#
loop_
_entity_poly.entity_id
_entity_poly.type
_entity_poly.pdbx_seq_one_letter_code
_entity_poly.pdbx_strand_id
1 'polypeptide(L)'
;MNAAFAVMAGLFHQERTGKGQFIDIALLDSIMPMMGWVVANLLIGGQEPSLLGNDNFTSAPSGMFTTKDGYINIAANKQEQWENL
;
A
#
# COMPACT_ATOMS: atom_id res chain seq x y z
N MET A 1 -11.68 2.06 6.79
CA MET A 1 -12.08 0.85 6.02
C MET A 1 -12.30 -0.35 6.93
N ASN A 2 -11.32 -0.75 7.77
CA ASN A 2 -11.44 -1.93 8.65
C ASN A 2 -12.65 -1.91 9.60
N ALA A 3 -12.96 -0.75 10.22
CA ALA A 3 -14.14 -0.63 11.09
C ALA A 3 -15.47 -0.89 10.38
N ALA A 4 -15.63 -0.39 9.16
CA ALA A 4 -16.83 -0.64 8.38
C ALA A 4 -17.00 -2.13 8.07
N PHE A 5 -15.91 -2.81 7.67
CA PHE A 5 -15.93 -4.26 7.44
C PHE A 5 -16.19 -5.07 8.70
N ALA A 6 -15.59 -4.70 9.84
CA ALA A 6 -15.82 -5.37 11.11
C ALA A 6 -17.28 -5.25 11.56
N VAL A 7 -17.91 -4.08 11.37
CA VAL A 7 -19.33 -3.88 11.66
C VAL A 7 -20.21 -4.73 10.74
N MET A 8 -19.95 -4.73 9.43
CA MET A 8 -20.70 -5.58 8.49
C MET A 8 -20.57 -7.06 8.83
N ALA A 9 -19.37 -7.53 9.16
CA ALA A 9 -19.14 -8.91 9.57
C ALA A 9 -19.85 -9.25 10.90
N GLY A 10 -19.84 -8.32 11.87
CA GLY A 10 -20.55 -8.47 13.14
C GLY A 10 -22.06 -8.55 12.97
N LEU A 11 -22.65 -7.74 12.09
CA LEU A 11 -24.07 -7.80 11.76
C LEU A 11 -24.44 -9.12 11.08
N PHE A 12 -23.63 -9.57 10.12
CA PHE A 12 -23.82 -10.86 9.46
C PHE A 12 -23.71 -12.03 10.45
N HIS A 13 -22.78 -11.95 11.41
CA HIS A 13 -22.68 -12.93 12.49
C HIS A 13 -23.95 -12.94 13.35
N GLN A 14 -24.43 -11.76 13.75
CA GLN A 14 -25.62 -11.60 14.57
C GLN A 14 -26.88 -12.15 13.89
N GLU A 15 -27.04 -11.94 12.58
CA GLU A 15 -28.17 -12.48 11.81
C GLU A 15 -28.23 -14.02 11.89
N ARG A 16 -27.06 -14.68 11.86
CA ARG A 16 -26.97 -16.15 11.84
C ARG A 16 -27.03 -16.79 13.22
N THR A 17 -26.56 -16.09 14.26
CA THR A 17 -26.38 -16.68 15.60
C THR A 17 -27.28 -16.04 16.66
N GLY A 18 -27.89 -14.90 16.37
CA GLY A 18 -28.60 -14.06 17.34
C GLY A 18 -27.68 -13.33 18.33
N LYS A 19 -26.35 -13.46 18.22
CA LYS A 19 -25.38 -12.89 19.15
C LYS A 19 -24.58 -11.76 18.50
N GLY A 20 -24.50 -10.62 19.16
CA GLY A 20 -23.60 -9.54 18.76
C GLY A 20 -22.13 -9.86 19.06
N GLN A 21 -21.23 -8.98 18.60
CA GLN A 21 -19.79 -9.08 18.86
C GLN A 21 -19.23 -7.75 19.35
N PHE A 22 -18.24 -7.80 20.24
CA PHE A 22 -17.41 -6.65 20.58
C PHE A 22 -16.33 -6.48 19.51
N ILE A 23 -16.16 -5.26 19.01
CA ILE A 23 -15.20 -4.94 17.96
C ILE A 23 -14.10 -4.08 18.57
N ASP A 24 -12.88 -4.63 18.62
CA ASP A 24 -11.67 -3.90 19.00
C ASP A 24 -10.87 -3.56 17.75
N ILE A 25 -10.59 -2.27 17.56
CA ILE A 25 -9.88 -1.77 16.37
C ILE A 25 -8.89 -0.70 16.80
N ALA A 26 -7.63 -0.95 16.49
CA ALA A 26 -6.58 0.05 16.54
C ALA A 26 -6.36 0.70 15.17
N LEU A 27 -6.06 2.01 15.19
CA LEU A 27 -5.63 2.74 14.00
C LEU A 27 -4.29 2.20 13.47
N LEU A 28 -3.40 1.78 14.38
CA LEU A 28 -2.10 1.20 14.02
C LEU A 28 -2.28 -0.09 13.22
N ASP A 29 -3.04 -1.05 13.74
CA ASP A 29 -3.34 -2.32 13.07
C ASP A 29 -4.03 -2.11 11.72
N SER A 30 -4.74 -0.98 11.58
CA SER A 30 -5.38 -0.62 10.33
C SER A 30 -4.44 -0.13 9.25
N ILE A 31 -3.33 0.51 9.61
CA ILE A 31 -2.34 1.08 8.68
C ILE A 31 -1.22 0.08 8.38
N MET A 32 -0.84 -0.75 9.36
CA MET A 32 0.27 -1.70 9.23
C MET A 32 0.22 -2.57 7.95
N PRO A 33 -0.93 -3.14 7.54
CA PRO A 33 -1.01 -3.91 6.30
C PRO A 33 -0.72 -3.11 5.03
N MET A 34 -0.95 -1.79 5.04
CA MET A 34 -0.65 -0.91 3.90
C MET A 34 0.87 -0.71 3.71
N MET A 35 1.68 -1.05 4.71
CA MET A 35 3.13 -0.93 4.70
C MET A 35 3.84 -2.22 4.27
N GLY A 36 3.11 -3.22 3.72
CA GLY A 36 3.60 -4.59 3.54
C GLY A 36 4.99 -4.72 2.92
N TRP A 37 5.27 -4.01 1.81
CA TRP A 37 6.59 -4.03 1.17
C TRP A 37 7.69 -3.38 2.02
N VAL A 38 7.42 -2.21 2.62
CA VAL A 38 8.36 -1.49 3.48
C VAL A 38 8.72 -2.33 4.72
N VAL A 39 7.71 -2.95 5.32
CA VAL A 39 7.88 -3.84 6.48
C VAL A 39 8.66 -5.10 6.11
N ALA A 40 8.40 -5.68 4.93
CA ALA A 40 9.14 -6.85 4.46
C ALA A 40 10.63 -6.52 4.22
N ASN A 41 10.93 -5.38 3.59
CA ASN A 41 12.31 -4.94 3.40
C ASN A 41 13.05 -4.76 4.73
N LEU A 42 12.39 -4.19 5.73
CA LEU A 42 12.98 -4.02 7.05
C LEU A 42 13.19 -5.36 7.75
N LEU A 43 12.13 -6.16 7.91
CA LEU A 43 12.16 -7.36 8.74
C LEU A 43 12.88 -8.55 8.10
N ILE A 44 12.80 -8.67 6.78
CA ILE A 44 13.38 -9.81 6.01
C ILE A 44 14.65 -9.36 5.31
N GLY A 45 14.62 -8.20 4.66
CA GLY A 45 15.74 -7.68 3.87
C GLY A 45 16.81 -6.94 4.68
N GLY A 46 16.56 -6.63 5.96
CA GLY A 46 17.46 -5.84 6.80
C GLY A 46 17.68 -4.41 6.29
N GLN A 47 16.76 -3.92 5.45
CA GLN A 47 16.88 -2.62 4.81
C GLN A 47 16.03 -1.59 5.55
N GLU A 48 16.69 -0.57 6.08
CA GLU A 48 16.02 0.54 6.76
C GLU A 48 15.13 1.34 5.79
N PRO A 49 13.92 1.73 6.21
CA PRO A 49 13.03 2.53 5.39
C PRO A 49 13.60 3.92 5.14
N SER A 50 13.42 4.42 3.92
CA SER A 50 13.82 5.77 3.51
C SER A 50 12.68 6.47 2.77
N LEU A 51 12.71 7.80 2.76
CA LEU A 51 11.77 8.61 2.00
C LEU A 51 12.19 8.60 0.53
N LEU A 52 11.36 8.01 -0.32
CA LEU A 52 11.63 7.85 -1.75
C LEU A 52 10.94 8.90 -2.63
N GLY A 53 10.08 9.75 -2.04
CA GLY A 53 9.31 10.73 -2.79
C GLY A 53 8.42 10.07 -3.83
N ASN A 54 8.50 10.55 -5.08
CA ASN A 54 7.72 10.03 -6.21
C ASN A 54 8.53 9.08 -7.11
N ASP A 55 9.72 8.65 -6.69
CA ASP A 55 10.52 7.68 -7.41
C ASP A 55 10.10 6.25 -7.05
N ASN A 56 10.17 5.36 -8.03
CA ASN A 56 9.96 3.95 -7.79
C ASN A 56 11.29 3.29 -7.42
N PHE A 57 11.34 2.69 -6.24
CA PHE A 57 12.53 2.00 -5.73
C PHE A 57 12.94 0.78 -6.54
N THR A 58 11.98 0.11 -7.19
CA THR A 58 12.20 -1.25 -7.71
C THR A 58 12.74 -1.28 -9.15
N SER A 59 12.62 -0.20 -9.91
CA SER A 59 13.02 -0.17 -11.32
C SER A 59 13.17 1.27 -11.81
N ALA A 60 14.05 1.49 -12.79
CA ALA A 60 14.23 2.78 -13.45
C ALA A 60 14.21 2.63 -14.98
N PRO A 61 13.70 3.63 -15.74
CA PRO A 61 13.13 4.89 -15.26
C PRO A 61 11.66 4.74 -14.86
N SER A 62 11.37 4.99 -13.59
CA SER A 62 10.03 4.84 -13.04
C SER A 62 9.87 5.82 -11.89
N GLY A 63 8.98 6.79 -12.04
CA GLY A 63 8.86 7.92 -11.13
C GLY A 63 8.28 9.17 -11.78
N MET A 64 8.37 10.30 -11.08
CA MET A 64 7.85 11.59 -11.53
C MET A 64 8.92 12.42 -12.23
N PHE A 65 8.62 12.89 -13.44
CA PHE A 65 9.51 13.68 -14.29
C PHE A 65 8.87 15.04 -14.58
N THR A 66 9.69 16.08 -14.61
CA THR A 66 9.27 17.45 -14.95
C THR A 66 9.08 17.60 -16.46
N THR A 67 7.98 18.23 -16.88
CA THR A 67 7.76 18.71 -18.26
C THR A 67 7.86 20.23 -18.31
N LYS A 68 7.64 20.81 -19.50
CA LYS A 68 7.63 22.26 -19.70
C LYS A 68 6.56 22.98 -18.85
N ASP A 69 5.44 22.31 -18.61
CA ASP A 69 4.20 22.89 -18.07
C ASP A 69 3.60 22.09 -16.90
N GLY A 70 4.31 21.08 -16.40
CA GLY A 70 3.84 20.25 -15.29
C GLY A 70 4.73 19.06 -15.02
N TYR A 71 4.09 17.95 -14.67
CA TYR A 71 4.76 16.71 -14.32
C TYR A 71 4.08 15.54 -14.99
N ILE A 72 4.88 14.55 -15.37
CA ILE A 72 4.41 13.25 -15.84
C ILE A 72 4.97 12.16 -14.93
N ASN A 73 4.22 11.08 -14.77
CA ASN A 73 4.73 9.86 -14.14
C ASN A 73 5.06 8.87 -15.26
N ILE A 74 6.30 8.39 -15.30
CA ILE A 74 6.75 7.37 -16.24
C ILE A 74 6.91 6.07 -15.46
N ALA A 75 6.48 4.96 -16.03
CA ALA A 75 6.66 3.61 -15.47
C ALA A 75 7.20 2.65 -16.54
N ALA A 76 8.49 2.76 -16.85
CA ALA A 76 9.18 1.84 -17.77
C ALA A 76 10.03 0.86 -16.97
N ASN A 77 9.37 -0.21 -16.50
CA ASN A 77 9.98 -1.20 -15.61
C ASN A 77 10.54 -2.42 -16.39
N LYS A 78 10.51 -2.39 -17.72
CA LYS A 78 11.03 -3.45 -18.60
C LYS A 78 12.04 -2.89 -19.60
N GLN A 79 13.03 -3.70 -19.99
CA GLN A 79 14.08 -3.31 -20.94
C GLN A 79 13.50 -2.77 -22.25
N GLU A 80 12.51 -3.45 -22.85
CA GLU A 80 11.86 -2.98 -24.09
C GLU A 80 11.15 -1.63 -23.93
N GLN A 81 10.66 -1.31 -22.73
CA GLN A 81 10.03 -0.02 -22.46
C GLN A 81 11.07 1.09 -22.34
N TRP A 82 12.24 0.77 -21.78
CA TRP A 82 13.38 1.68 -21.71
C TRP A 82 13.97 1.98 -23.09
N GLU A 83 14.11 0.96 -23.94
CA GLU A 83 14.70 1.14 -25.28
C GLU A 83 13.81 1.94 -26.24
N ASN A 84 12.50 2.00 -25.98
CA ASN A 84 11.52 2.74 -26.79
C ASN A 84 11.07 4.07 -26.17
N LEU A 85 11.73 4.52 -25.09
CA LEU A 85 11.43 5.77 -24.40
C LEU A 85 11.99 7.01 -25.10
#